data_AF-A0A7S3PKZ4-F1
#
_entry.id   AF-A0A7S3PKZ4-F1
#
_cell.length_a   1.000
_cell.length_b   1.000
_cell.length_c   1.000
_cell.angle_alpha   90.00
_cell.angle_beta   90.00
_cell.angle_gamma   90.00
#
_symmetry.space_group_name_H-M   'P 1'
#
loop_
_entity.id
_entity.type
_entity.pdbx_description
1 polymer ?
#
loop_
_entity_poly.entity_id
_entity_poly.type
_entity_poly.pdbx_seq_one_letter_code
_entity_poly.pdbx_strand_id
1 'polypeptide(L)'
;MVTDHDPWDMGYDESADKTAAYGSPASAEVLLAAMGSESGIEIDIWVNKDNKKEIKPRRGPPEVTEADFFSSLVNAEGRWIFSGVLNGWAAFTTMELVKIKSKLKGRTVRKLWDSSTSKDPPKYFKSAGSRLQFTLRLPGWSNRGYSKDNPGFCWWFAPFRPGGPAVTHGENMIRAAAQEEYSNAKVVRLHHFGHRYAKEVESSKDRISYHTGVLIEWDHGLYTTIVELAWRNGIGGYGGKSNWVEDRDSDNPVLKQCFPAQLFQPYIEDKSEIRMIDIACKNEVEFVQYLNKYTGKKGRFLDPSIKTSLEPKAEGRTRKDIAQYICNRISHNIEYSEPTTMPPRSGFNCQTFAANFFGFMTQTKEPCFSKLMKMVFTPNHKPFTTAEGV
;
A
#
# COMPACT_ATOMS: atom_id res chain seq x y z
N MET A 1 7.19 -16.89 -30.43
CA MET A 1 6.95 -17.57 -29.15
C MET A 1 6.76 -16.49 -28.11
N VAL A 2 5.55 -16.32 -27.60
CA VAL A 2 5.27 -15.36 -26.51
C VAL A 2 5.71 -16.07 -25.23
N THR A 3 6.80 -15.61 -24.63
CA THR A 3 7.14 -16.01 -23.26
C THR A 3 6.06 -15.42 -22.37
N ASP A 4 5.26 -16.25 -21.70
CA ASP A 4 4.37 -15.82 -20.63
C ASP A 4 5.23 -15.11 -19.58
N HIS A 5 5.30 -13.77 -19.65
CA HIS A 5 5.87 -12.97 -18.60
C HIS A 5 4.95 -13.14 -17.40
N ASP A 6 5.45 -13.87 -16.41
CA ASP A 6 4.83 -13.95 -15.09
C ASP A 6 4.63 -12.50 -14.60
N PRO A 7 3.38 -12.03 -14.43
CA PRO A 7 3.12 -10.65 -13.99
C PRO A 7 3.71 -10.36 -12.59
N TRP A 8 4.20 -11.40 -11.91
CA TRP A 8 4.88 -11.35 -10.61
C TRP A 8 6.42 -11.36 -10.72
N ASP A 9 7.00 -11.41 -11.93
CA ASP A 9 8.44 -11.28 -12.12
C ASP A 9 8.85 -9.81 -12.19
N MET A 10 9.29 -9.28 -11.05
CA MET A 10 9.47 -7.84 -10.84
C MET A 10 10.81 -7.26 -11.35
N GLY A 11 11.61 -8.05 -12.09
CA GLY A 11 12.90 -7.60 -12.63
C GLY A 11 13.86 -7.12 -11.54
N TYR A 12 13.79 -7.73 -10.35
CA TYR A 12 14.61 -7.34 -9.21
C TYR A 12 16.05 -7.77 -9.44
N ASP A 13 17.01 -6.84 -9.27
CA ASP A 13 18.42 -7.20 -9.21
C ASP A 13 18.68 -7.99 -7.92
N GLU A 14 18.70 -9.31 -8.06
CA GLU A 14 18.96 -10.26 -6.98
C GLU A 14 20.36 -10.09 -6.37
N SER A 15 21.29 -9.37 -7.01
CA SER A 15 22.68 -9.28 -6.55
C SER A 15 22.88 -8.35 -5.35
N ALA A 16 22.02 -7.33 -5.18
CA ALA A 16 22.16 -6.33 -4.14
C ALA A 16 21.69 -6.76 -2.74
N ASP A 17 20.98 -7.90 -2.63
CA ASP A 17 20.30 -8.33 -1.39
C ASP A 17 20.59 -9.80 -1.00
N LYS A 18 21.68 -10.40 -1.51
CA LYS A 18 22.13 -11.75 -1.07
C LYS A 18 22.77 -11.75 0.32
N THR A 19 22.84 -10.61 1.00
CA THR A 19 23.27 -10.49 2.40
C THR A 19 22.26 -11.15 3.33
N ALA A 20 22.55 -12.41 3.70
CA ALA A 20 21.99 -13.20 4.79
C ALA A 20 20.56 -12.80 5.24
N ALA A 21 19.54 -13.30 4.53
CA ALA A 21 18.12 -13.05 4.82
C ALA A 21 17.65 -13.45 6.23
N TYR A 22 18.46 -14.20 6.98
CA TYR A 22 18.16 -14.72 8.31
C TYR A 22 19.37 -14.52 9.22
N GLY A 23 19.55 -13.29 9.71
CA GLY A 23 20.57 -12.99 10.73
C GLY A 23 20.30 -13.77 12.03
N SER A 24 21.25 -13.73 12.97
CA SER A 24 21.04 -14.32 14.30
C SER A 24 19.74 -13.76 14.90
N PRO A 25 18.83 -14.63 15.40
CA PRO A 25 17.58 -14.16 15.97
C PRO A 25 17.81 -13.16 17.11
N ALA A 26 16.96 -12.13 17.19
CA ALA A 26 16.98 -11.21 18.32
C ALA A 26 16.59 -11.93 19.62
N SER A 27 16.91 -11.33 20.77
CA SER A 27 16.53 -11.91 22.06
C SER A 27 15.01 -11.95 22.24
N ALA A 28 14.52 -12.89 23.06
CA ALA A 28 13.10 -13.02 23.38
C ALA A 28 12.49 -11.70 23.91
N GLU A 29 13.23 -10.98 24.75
CA GLU A 29 12.82 -9.68 25.31
C GLU A 29 12.60 -8.62 24.22
N VAL A 30 13.55 -8.50 23.28
CA VAL A 30 13.44 -7.55 22.16
C VAL A 30 12.24 -7.89 21.28
N LEU A 31 12.02 -9.18 21.01
CA LEU A 31 10.91 -9.63 20.18
C LEU A 31 9.53 -9.40 20.85
N LEU A 32 9.41 -9.64 22.15
CA LEU A 32 8.18 -9.36 22.90
C LEU A 32 7.87 -7.85 22.91
N ALA A 33 8.89 -7.02 23.16
CA ALA A 33 8.75 -5.56 23.12
C ALA A 33 8.34 -5.06 21.73
N ALA A 34 8.89 -5.65 20.66
CA ALA A 34 8.55 -5.31 19.28
C ALA A 34 7.13 -5.72 18.90
N MET A 35 6.67 -6.91 19.32
CA MET A 35 5.32 -7.41 19.05
C MET A 35 4.24 -6.59 19.75
N GLY A 36 4.52 -6.10 20.96
CA GLY A 36 3.54 -5.44 21.81
C GLY A 36 2.45 -6.39 22.32
N SER A 37 1.42 -5.81 22.97
CA SER A 37 0.28 -6.53 23.55
C SER A 37 -0.94 -6.60 22.63
N GLU A 38 -1.07 -5.67 21.68
CA GLU A 38 -2.16 -5.63 20.71
C GLU A 38 -1.98 -6.71 19.62
N SER A 39 -3.07 -7.28 19.12
CA SER A 39 -3.01 -8.15 17.95
C SER A 39 -2.78 -7.32 16.70
N GLY A 40 -1.82 -7.71 15.85
CA GLY A 40 -1.59 -7.11 14.55
C GLY A 40 -2.34 -7.80 13.41
N ILE A 41 -1.94 -7.49 12.17
CA ILE A 41 -2.47 -8.12 10.95
C ILE A 41 -1.99 -9.57 10.87
N GLU A 42 -2.88 -10.49 10.49
CA GLU A 42 -2.51 -11.87 10.13
C GLU A 42 -2.24 -11.96 8.63
N ILE A 43 -1.11 -12.56 8.25
CA ILE A 43 -0.75 -12.87 6.86
C ILE A 43 -0.51 -14.37 6.71
N ASP A 44 -0.85 -14.92 5.54
CA ASP A 44 -0.53 -16.30 5.20
C ASP A 44 0.73 -16.36 4.34
N ILE A 45 1.61 -17.30 4.66
CA ILE A 45 2.85 -17.58 3.92
C ILE A 45 2.91 -19.06 3.55
N TRP A 46 3.70 -19.39 2.53
CA TRP A 46 3.98 -20.77 2.16
C TRP A 46 5.34 -21.20 2.71
N VAL A 47 5.37 -22.36 3.34
CA VAL A 47 6.61 -23.00 3.79
C VAL A 47 6.86 -24.23 2.94
N ASN A 48 8.01 -24.25 2.28
CA ASN A 48 8.43 -25.34 1.42
C ASN A 48 9.26 -26.36 2.19
N LYS A 49 8.89 -27.63 2.12
CA LYS A 49 9.65 -28.71 2.79
C LYS A 49 10.93 -29.10 2.03
N ASP A 50 11.03 -28.75 0.75
CA ASP A 50 12.25 -28.96 -0.02
C ASP A 50 13.22 -27.81 0.25
N ASN A 51 14.15 -28.04 1.19
CA ASN A 51 15.19 -27.08 1.55
C ASN A 51 16.22 -26.82 0.43
N LYS A 52 16.17 -27.57 -0.68
CA LYS A 52 17.02 -27.33 -1.85
C LYS A 52 16.38 -26.40 -2.88
N LYS A 53 15.09 -26.09 -2.72
CA LYS A 53 14.38 -25.24 -3.65
C LYS A 53 14.85 -23.80 -3.50
N GLU A 54 15.31 -23.21 -4.59
CA GLU A 54 15.55 -21.77 -4.68
C GLU A 54 14.22 -21.02 -4.60
N ILE A 55 14.11 -20.12 -3.62
CA ILE A 55 12.92 -19.31 -3.41
C ILE A 55 13.18 -17.93 -3.99
N LYS A 56 12.34 -17.54 -4.94
CA LYS A 56 12.41 -16.20 -5.55
C LYS A 56 12.01 -15.14 -4.51
N PRO A 57 12.87 -14.13 -4.27
CA PRO A 57 12.61 -13.08 -3.30
C PRO A 57 11.39 -12.26 -3.69
N ARG A 58 10.74 -11.67 -2.69
CA ARG A 58 9.66 -10.67 -2.85
C ARG A 58 8.52 -11.09 -3.78
N ARG A 59 8.22 -12.40 -3.82
CA ARG A 59 7.00 -12.91 -4.44
C ARG A 59 5.86 -12.96 -3.45
N GLY A 60 4.67 -12.57 -3.92
CA GLY A 60 3.41 -12.68 -3.19
C GLY A 60 2.64 -13.93 -3.64
N PRO A 61 2.02 -14.69 -2.72
CA PRO A 61 2.24 -14.68 -1.27
C PRO A 61 3.69 -15.08 -0.89
N PRO A 62 4.25 -14.59 0.23
CA PRO A 62 5.62 -14.92 0.64
C PRO A 62 5.85 -16.43 0.77
N GLU A 63 7.04 -16.89 0.36
CA GLU A 63 7.47 -18.28 0.51
C GLU A 63 8.81 -18.34 1.25
N VAL A 64 9.03 -19.38 2.06
CA VAL A 64 10.28 -19.65 2.80
C VAL A 64 10.51 -21.16 2.91
N THR A 65 11.75 -21.62 3.11
CA THR A 65 12.00 -23.04 3.37
C THR A 65 11.63 -23.41 4.81
N GLU A 66 11.34 -24.68 5.07
CA GLU A 66 11.09 -25.17 6.42
C GLU A 66 12.31 -24.93 7.32
N ALA A 67 13.52 -25.23 6.81
CA ALA A 67 14.76 -25.04 7.55
C ALA A 67 14.99 -23.57 7.94
N ASP A 68 14.86 -22.63 6.99
CA ASP A 68 15.11 -21.20 7.24
C ASP A 68 14.06 -20.60 8.19
N PHE A 69 12.80 -21.03 8.06
CA PHE A 69 11.74 -20.53 8.92
C PHE A 69 11.94 -20.97 10.38
N PHE A 70 12.16 -22.27 10.60
CA PHE A 70 12.32 -22.80 11.96
C PHE A 70 13.64 -22.40 12.62
N SER A 71 14.71 -22.17 11.87
CA SER A 71 15.96 -21.63 12.42
C SER A 71 15.82 -20.18 12.90
N SER A 72 14.85 -19.45 12.35
CA SER A 72 14.55 -18.05 12.69
C SER A 72 13.46 -17.90 13.77
N LEU A 73 12.89 -19.00 14.26
CA LEU A 73 11.87 -18.97 15.30
C LEU A 73 12.49 -18.94 16.71
N VAL A 74 12.03 -18.00 17.51
CA VAL A 74 12.38 -17.86 18.93
C VAL A 74 11.14 -18.11 19.78
N ASN A 75 11.26 -18.97 20.79
CA ASN A 75 10.23 -19.07 21.82
C ASN A 75 10.45 -17.96 22.86
N ALA A 76 9.48 -17.06 22.96
CA ALA A 76 9.46 -15.97 23.92
C ALA A 76 8.18 -16.09 24.75
N GLU A 77 8.31 -16.57 25.99
CA GLU A 77 7.18 -16.75 26.93
C GLU A 77 6.03 -17.59 26.36
N GLY A 78 6.35 -18.64 25.60
CA GLY A 78 5.35 -19.52 24.98
C GLY A 78 4.78 -18.99 23.67
N ARG A 79 5.25 -17.83 23.17
CA ARG A 79 4.96 -17.32 21.83
C ARG A 79 6.11 -17.68 20.91
N TRP A 80 5.80 -18.17 19.71
CA TRP A 80 6.80 -18.49 18.70
C TRP A 80 6.91 -17.33 17.73
N ILE A 81 8.00 -16.57 17.82
CA ILE A 81 8.20 -15.34 17.07
C ILE A 81 9.31 -15.58 16.05
N PHE A 82 8.98 -15.38 14.78
CA PHE A 82 9.93 -15.32 13.69
C PHE A 82 10.74 -14.03 13.77
N SER A 83 12.06 -14.14 13.70
CA SER A 83 13.03 -13.06 13.74
C SER A 83 13.97 -13.16 12.54
N GLY A 84 13.85 -12.24 11.58
CA GLY A 84 14.64 -12.24 10.34
C GLY A 84 13.88 -11.58 9.22
N VAL A 85 14.43 -11.44 8.01
CA VAL A 85 13.73 -10.79 6.89
C VAL A 85 13.05 -11.84 6.03
N LEU A 86 11.72 -11.97 6.14
CA LEU A 86 10.99 -13.02 5.44
C LEU A 86 10.97 -12.79 3.92
N ASN A 87 11.58 -13.71 3.16
CA ASN A 87 11.58 -13.70 1.69
C ASN A 87 12.03 -12.35 1.08
N GLY A 88 12.95 -11.64 1.74
CA GLY A 88 13.43 -10.32 1.31
C GLY A 88 12.44 -9.17 1.52
N TRP A 89 11.27 -9.40 2.13
CA TRP A 89 10.32 -8.34 2.49
C TRP A 89 10.80 -7.61 3.74
N ALA A 90 11.43 -6.45 3.57
CA ALA A 90 12.10 -5.72 4.65
C ALA A 90 11.16 -5.26 5.78
N ALA A 91 9.86 -5.20 5.53
CA ALA A 91 8.85 -4.94 6.56
C ALA A 91 8.49 -6.15 7.43
N PHE A 92 8.85 -7.37 7.01
CA PHE A 92 8.46 -8.63 7.67
C PHE A 92 9.64 -9.16 8.49
N THR A 93 9.96 -8.43 9.55
CA THR A 93 11.13 -8.67 10.40
C THR A 93 10.82 -9.43 11.70
N THR A 94 9.62 -9.20 12.25
CA THR A 94 9.21 -9.74 13.54
C THR A 94 7.74 -10.13 13.46
N MET A 95 7.44 -11.43 13.55
CA MET A 95 6.08 -11.94 13.36
C MET A 95 5.82 -13.16 14.24
N GLU A 96 4.68 -13.21 14.90
CA GLU A 96 4.25 -14.36 15.71
C GLU A 96 3.63 -15.45 14.82
N LEU A 97 4.10 -16.69 14.95
CA LEU A 97 3.48 -17.85 14.33
C LEU A 97 2.17 -18.19 15.06
N VAL A 98 1.04 -18.13 14.36
CA VAL A 98 -0.29 -18.33 14.96
C VAL A 98 -0.87 -19.70 14.62
N LYS A 99 -0.76 -20.12 13.35
CA LYS A 99 -1.40 -21.34 12.83
C LYS A 99 -0.51 -22.02 11.79
N ILE A 100 -0.59 -23.35 11.75
CA ILE A 100 0.01 -24.16 10.68
C ILE A 100 -1.06 -25.06 10.08
N LYS A 101 -1.13 -25.06 8.75
CA LYS A 101 -2.04 -25.88 7.96
C LYS A 101 -1.26 -26.65 6.89
N SER A 102 -1.72 -27.85 6.54
CA SER A 102 -1.23 -28.62 5.40
C SER A 102 -2.30 -28.70 4.33
N LYS A 103 -1.92 -28.40 3.09
CA LYS A 103 -2.78 -28.62 1.93
C LYS A 103 -2.62 -30.06 1.47
N LEU A 104 -3.64 -30.89 1.66
CA LEU A 104 -3.67 -32.25 1.14
C LEU A 104 -4.01 -32.23 -0.36
N LYS A 105 -3.59 -33.28 -1.10
CA LYS A 105 -4.03 -33.47 -2.49
C LYS A 105 -5.57 -33.50 -2.50
N GLY A 106 -6.21 -32.60 -3.27
CA GLY A 106 -7.68 -32.55 -3.39
C GLY A 106 -8.39 -31.47 -2.55
N ARG A 107 -7.75 -30.32 -2.29
CA ARG A 107 -8.32 -29.10 -1.64
C ARG A 107 -8.62 -29.18 -0.14
N THR A 108 -8.55 -30.34 0.51
CA THR A 108 -8.73 -30.41 1.97
C THR A 108 -7.54 -29.78 2.69
N VAL A 109 -7.81 -28.73 3.47
CA VAL A 109 -6.82 -28.07 4.32
C VAL A 109 -6.93 -28.66 5.72
N ARG A 110 -5.88 -29.37 6.17
CA ARG A 110 -5.81 -29.93 7.53
C ARG A 110 -5.08 -28.95 8.43
N LYS A 111 -5.73 -28.50 9.51
CA LYS A 111 -5.06 -27.78 10.60
C LYS A 111 -4.11 -28.74 11.32
N LEU A 112 -2.85 -28.35 11.43
CA LEU A 112 -1.80 -29.16 12.06
C LEU A 112 -1.41 -28.62 13.44
N TRP A 113 -1.43 -27.31 13.60
CA TRP A 113 -1.12 -26.64 14.86
C TRP A 113 -1.79 -25.27 14.92
N ASP A 114 -2.06 -24.81 16.14
CA ASP A 114 -2.62 -23.50 16.44
C ASP A 114 -2.24 -23.10 17.87
N SER A 115 -1.65 -21.91 17.99
CA SER A 115 -1.17 -21.29 19.24
C SER A 115 -2.22 -21.23 20.34
N SER A 116 -3.52 -21.13 20.00
CA SER A 116 -4.62 -21.12 20.97
C SER A 116 -4.87 -22.48 21.64
N THR A 117 -4.36 -23.57 21.04
CA THR A 117 -4.62 -24.95 21.47
C THR A 117 -3.38 -25.71 21.91
N SER A 118 -2.18 -25.27 21.50
CA SER A 118 -0.91 -25.88 21.87
C SER A 118 0.18 -24.81 21.97
N LYS A 119 0.99 -24.88 23.03
CA LYS A 119 2.12 -23.97 23.25
C LYS A 119 3.30 -24.22 22.31
N ASP A 120 3.49 -25.46 21.88
CA ASP A 120 4.65 -25.85 21.06
C ASP A 120 4.21 -26.29 19.65
N PRO A 121 4.74 -25.67 18.58
CA PRO A 121 4.55 -26.11 17.21
C PRO A 121 5.37 -27.37 16.96
N PRO A 122 4.87 -28.30 16.14
CA PRO A 122 5.68 -29.42 15.70
C PRO A 122 6.91 -28.92 14.92
N LYS A 123 8.11 -29.35 15.33
CA LYS A 123 9.37 -28.94 14.70
C LYS A 123 9.52 -29.46 13.27
N TYR A 124 8.89 -30.59 12.94
CA TYR A 124 8.97 -31.22 11.62
C TYR A 124 7.68 -31.95 11.27
N PHE A 125 7.18 -31.72 10.05
CA PHE A 125 5.95 -32.34 9.59
C PHE A 125 6.21 -33.51 8.63
N LYS A 126 6.71 -34.64 9.15
CA LYS A 126 7.03 -35.83 8.33
C LYS A 126 5.86 -36.29 7.45
N SER A 127 4.63 -36.24 7.95
CA SER A 127 3.42 -36.73 7.27
C SER A 127 2.64 -35.68 6.47
N ALA A 128 3.07 -34.41 6.46
CA ALA A 128 2.38 -33.36 5.72
C ALA A 128 2.81 -33.30 4.24
N GLY A 129 1.93 -32.74 3.40
CA GLY A 129 2.22 -32.50 1.97
C GLY A 129 3.48 -31.64 1.76
N SER A 130 3.94 -31.52 0.52
CA SER A 130 5.20 -30.80 0.18
C SER A 130 5.19 -29.31 0.50
N ARG A 131 4.01 -28.71 0.71
CA ARG A 131 3.83 -27.30 1.08
C ARG A 131 2.91 -27.17 2.29
N LEU A 132 3.36 -26.37 3.24
CA LEU A 132 2.58 -25.96 4.41
C LEU A 132 2.17 -24.49 4.24
N GLN A 133 1.02 -24.14 4.81
CA GLN A 133 0.57 -22.77 4.93
C GLN A 133 0.71 -22.34 6.39
N PHE A 134 1.49 -21.31 6.65
CA PHE A 134 1.68 -20.75 7.98
C PHE A 134 0.94 -19.42 8.04
N THR A 135 0.21 -19.18 9.12
CA THR A 135 -0.40 -17.88 9.41
C THR A 135 0.47 -17.18 10.44
N LEU A 136 1.01 -16.01 10.07
CA LEU A 136 1.85 -15.17 10.91
C LEU A 136 1.09 -13.91 11.29
N ARG A 137 1.28 -13.43 12.52
CA ARG A 137 0.74 -12.17 13.02
C ARG A 137 1.84 -11.15 13.14
N LEU A 138 1.66 -9.99 12.51
CA LEU A 138 2.55 -8.84 12.63
C LEU A 138 2.39 -8.17 14.02
N PRO A 139 3.30 -7.27 14.41
CA PRO A 139 3.15 -6.49 15.63
C PRO A 139 1.83 -5.71 15.69
N GLY A 140 1.30 -5.45 16.89
CA GLY A 140 0.00 -4.81 17.08
C GLY A 140 -0.20 -3.50 16.31
N TRP A 141 0.83 -2.67 16.26
CA TRP A 141 0.82 -1.39 15.54
C TRP A 141 0.61 -1.53 14.01
N SER A 142 0.87 -2.71 13.44
CA SER A 142 0.71 -2.97 11.99
C SER A 142 -0.74 -2.83 11.50
N ASN A 143 -1.72 -2.86 12.40
CA ASN A 143 -3.12 -2.56 12.11
C ASN A 143 -3.38 -1.07 11.89
N ARG A 144 -2.47 -0.21 12.35
CA ARG A 144 -2.65 1.25 12.34
C ARG A 144 -1.83 1.95 11.26
N GLY A 145 -0.69 1.41 10.84
CA GLY A 145 0.15 2.03 9.81
C GLY A 145 1.36 1.21 9.39
N TYR A 146 2.23 1.81 8.56
CA TYR A 146 3.48 1.18 8.11
C TYR A 146 4.56 1.14 9.18
N SER A 147 4.46 1.97 10.22
CA SER A 147 5.42 2.01 11.32
C SER A 147 4.73 2.32 12.65
N LYS A 148 5.34 1.87 13.75
CA LYS A 148 4.85 2.12 15.11
C LYS A 148 4.71 3.62 15.42
N ASP A 149 5.72 4.40 15.04
CA ASP A 149 5.83 5.81 15.44
C ASP A 149 5.12 6.77 14.48
N ASN A 150 4.68 6.28 13.32
CA ASN A 150 3.97 7.07 12.30
C ASN A 150 2.83 6.21 11.75
N PRO A 151 1.68 6.15 12.44
CA PRO A 151 0.53 5.38 11.99
C PRO A 151 -0.10 6.03 10.74
N GLY A 152 -0.89 5.25 10.02
CA GLY A 152 -1.55 5.62 8.76
C GLY A 152 -1.02 4.82 7.56
N PHE A 153 -1.94 4.26 6.76
CA PHE A 153 -1.63 3.67 5.45
C PHE A 153 -1.66 4.74 4.37
N CYS A 154 -0.87 5.79 4.55
CA CYS A 154 -0.72 6.84 3.57
C CYS A 154 0.74 7.26 3.45
N TRP A 155 1.09 7.80 2.29
CA TRP A 155 2.42 8.34 2.05
C TRP A 155 2.40 9.46 1.01
N TRP A 156 3.41 10.33 1.08
CA TRP A 156 3.61 11.46 0.18
C TRP A 156 5.01 11.42 -0.42
N PHE A 157 5.08 11.24 -1.75
CA PHE A 157 6.30 11.44 -2.52
C PHE A 157 6.42 12.89 -3.00
N ALA A 158 7.49 13.55 -2.58
CA ALA A 158 7.76 14.95 -2.89
C ALA A 158 9.13 15.08 -3.56
N PRO A 159 9.23 14.84 -4.89
CA PRO A 159 10.48 14.92 -5.64
C PRO A 159 11.11 16.31 -5.70
N PHE A 160 10.34 17.37 -5.41
CA PHE A 160 10.76 18.77 -5.55
C PHE A 160 11.17 19.44 -4.23
N ARG A 161 11.41 18.65 -3.17
CA ARG A 161 11.84 19.21 -1.88
C ARG A 161 13.27 19.76 -1.93
N PRO A 162 13.56 20.83 -1.17
CA PRO A 162 14.93 21.19 -0.84
C PRO A 162 15.63 19.99 -0.17
N GLY A 163 16.81 19.62 -0.68
CA GLY A 163 17.53 18.41 -0.24
C GLY A 163 17.26 17.16 -1.08
N GLY A 164 16.35 17.23 -2.06
CA GLY A 164 16.10 16.18 -3.04
C GLY A 164 14.84 15.36 -2.78
N PRO A 165 14.56 14.36 -3.64
CA PRO A 165 13.36 13.55 -3.56
C PRO A 165 13.23 12.79 -2.24
N ALA A 166 12.04 12.82 -1.63
CA ALA A 166 11.77 12.12 -0.39
C ALA A 166 10.35 11.54 -0.36
N VAL A 167 10.19 10.46 0.41
CA VAL A 167 8.88 9.91 0.81
C VAL A 167 8.69 10.10 2.30
N THR A 168 7.53 10.60 2.68
CA THR A 168 7.04 10.60 4.07
C THR A 168 5.79 9.75 4.16
N HIS A 169 5.52 9.17 5.32
CA HIS A 169 4.39 8.25 5.49
C HIS A 169 3.72 8.42 6.84
N GLY A 170 2.43 8.04 6.89
CA GLY A 170 1.60 8.16 8.07
C GLY A 170 1.56 9.58 8.62
N GLU A 171 1.41 9.70 9.94
CA GLU A 171 1.39 11.00 10.63
C GLU A 171 2.67 11.82 10.48
N ASN A 172 3.79 11.22 10.05
CA ASN A 172 4.99 11.98 9.74
C ASN A 172 4.78 12.96 8.59
N MET A 173 3.85 12.66 7.69
CA MET A 173 3.48 13.56 6.59
C MET A 173 3.03 14.93 7.10
N ILE A 174 2.33 14.98 8.25
CA ILE A 174 1.82 16.22 8.84
C ILE A 174 3.00 17.07 9.33
N ARG A 175 3.95 16.45 10.04
CA ARG A 175 5.16 17.13 10.53
C ARG A 175 6.02 17.63 9.40
N ALA A 176 6.28 16.79 8.40
CA ALA A 176 7.08 17.16 7.24
C ALA A 176 6.42 18.32 6.46
N ALA A 177 5.12 18.22 6.18
CA ALA A 177 4.38 19.27 5.49
C ALA A 177 4.39 20.62 6.23
N ALA A 178 4.49 20.61 7.57
CA ALA A 178 4.58 21.82 8.38
C ALA A 178 5.99 22.46 8.40
N GLN A 179 7.03 21.70 8.05
CA GLN A 179 8.44 22.13 8.11
C GLN A 179 9.03 22.46 6.73
N GLU A 180 8.32 22.13 5.65
CA GLU A 180 8.76 22.41 4.28
C GLU A 180 8.72 23.89 3.91
N GLU A 181 9.54 24.28 2.94
CA GLU A 181 9.60 25.63 2.35
C GLU A 181 8.21 26.13 1.92
N TYR A 182 7.38 25.25 1.38
CA TYR A 182 6.03 25.54 0.90
C TYR A 182 4.93 25.14 1.90
N SER A 183 5.25 25.06 3.19
CA SER A 183 4.30 24.66 4.25
C SER A 183 3.01 25.50 4.28
N ASN A 184 3.12 26.79 3.96
CA ASN A 184 2.00 27.74 3.92
C ASN A 184 1.26 27.77 2.58
N ALA A 185 1.71 27.02 1.58
CA ALA A 185 1.06 27.00 0.28
C ALA A 185 -0.35 26.45 0.37
N LYS A 186 -1.28 27.12 -0.29
CA LYS A 186 -2.70 26.81 -0.24
C LYS A 186 -3.17 26.18 -1.54
N VAL A 187 -4.11 25.24 -1.41
CA VAL A 187 -4.86 24.76 -2.57
C VAL A 187 -5.63 25.93 -3.20
N VAL A 188 -5.44 26.14 -4.49
CA VAL A 188 -6.18 27.14 -5.29
C VAL A 188 -7.21 26.49 -6.20
N ARG A 189 -6.96 25.25 -6.63
CA ARG A 189 -7.83 24.51 -7.53
C ARG A 189 -7.75 23.01 -7.29
N LEU A 190 -8.86 22.34 -7.49
CA LEU A 190 -9.00 20.89 -7.41
C LEU A 190 -9.59 20.38 -8.71
N HIS A 191 -9.09 19.25 -9.20
CA HIS A 191 -9.57 18.61 -10.43
C HIS A 191 -9.86 17.14 -10.16
N HIS A 192 -11.13 16.75 -10.25
CA HIS A 192 -11.54 15.36 -10.20
C HIS A 192 -11.28 14.75 -11.58
N PHE A 193 -10.33 13.83 -11.66
CA PHE A 193 -9.93 13.20 -12.92
C PHE A 193 -10.05 11.68 -12.85
N GLY A 194 -10.11 11.07 -14.02
CA GLY A 194 -10.23 9.63 -14.16
C GLY A 194 -9.59 9.15 -15.46
N HIS A 195 -9.14 7.91 -15.43
CA HIS A 195 -8.60 7.22 -16.60
C HIS A 195 -8.78 5.71 -16.43
N ARG A 196 -8.49 4.95 -17.49
CA ARG A 196 -8.34 3.50 -17.45
C ARG A 196 -6.85 3.17 -17.56
N TYR A 197 -6.39 2.07 -16.97
CA TYR A 197 -5.01 1.64 -17.14
C TYR A 197 -4.81 1.05 -18.54
N ALA A 198 -3.73 1.44 -19.21
CA ALA A 198 -3.41 0.91 -20.52
C ALA A 198 -3.10 -0.60 -20.48
N LYS A 199 -3.76 -1.36 -21.36
CA LYS A 199 -3.48 -2.77 -21.63
C LYS A 199 -3.49 -3.00 -23.14
N GLU A 200 -2.64 -3.90 -23.63
CA GLU A 200 -2.63 -4.26 -25.06
C GLU A 200 -3.96 -4.91 -25.48
N VAL A 201 -4.50 -5.77 -24.61
CA VAL A 201 -5.78 -6.44 -24.76
C VAL A 201 -6.64 -6.17 -23.53
N GLU A 202 -7.76 -5.49 -23.74
CA GLU A 202 -8.68 -5.11 -22.66
C GLU A 202 -9.79 -6.15 -22.50
N SER A 203 -9.95 -6.68 -21.29
CA SER A 203 -11.14 -7.45 -20.92
C SER A 203 -12.39 -6.55 -20.82
N SER A 204 -13.59 -7.14 -20.76
CA SER A 204 -14.82 -6.38 -20.50
C SER A 204 -14.75 -5.61 -19.18
N LYS A 205 -14.06 -6.16 -18.16
CA LYS A 205 -13.80 -5.47 -16.88
C LYS A 205 -12.93 -4.23 -17.08
N ASP A 206 -11.86 -4.33 -17.85
CA ASP A 206 -10.92 -3.22 -18.09
C ASP A 206 -11.58 -2.05 -18.83
N ARG A 207 -12.53 -2.35 -19.73
CA ARG A 207 -13.27 -1.33 -20.49
C ARG A 207 -14.21 -0.47 -19.64
N ILE A 208 -14.63 -0.96 -18.48
CA ILE A 208 -15.56 -0.26 -17.57
C ILE A 208 -14.93 0.17 -16.26
N SER A 209 -13.70 -0.28 -15.98
CA SER A 209 -12.99 0.01 -14.73
C SER A 209 -12.16 1.28 -14.88
N TYR A 210 -12.60 2.33 -14.20
CA TYR A 210 -11.86 3.58 -14.09
C TYR A 210 -11.10 3.65 -12.77
N HIS A 211 -9.89 4.18 -12.86
CA HIS A 211 -9.13 4.70 -11.75
C HIS A 211 -9.29 6.22 -11.70
N THR A 212 -9.36 6.79 -10.51
CA THR A 212 -9.62 8.22 -10.32
C THR A 212 -8.77 8.78 -9.21
N GLY A 213 -8.44 10.06 -9.35
CA GLY A 213 -7.75 10.83 -8.34
C GLY A 213 -8.23 12.27 -8.32
N VAL A 214 -7.65 13.04 -7.41
CA VAL A 214 -7.82 14.48 -7.35
C VAL A 214 -6.46 15.13 -7.59
N LEU A 215 -6.38 15.99 -8.60
CA LEU A 215 -5.24 16.87 -8.79
C LEU A 215 -5.44 18.12 -7.91
N ILE A 216 -4.41 18.50 -7.19
CA ILE A 216 -4.35 19.71 -6.37
C ILE A 216 -3.39 20.69 -7.05
N GLU A 217 -3.90 21.89 -7.36
CA GLU A 217 -3.05 23.05 -7.71
C GLU A 217 -2.77 23.88 -6.46
N TRP A 218 -1.51 24.29 -6.31
CA TRP A 218 -1.03 25.12 -5.21
C TRP A 218 -0.80 26.57 -5.67
N ASP A 219 -1.02 27.52 -4.77
CA ASP A 219 -0.74 28.96 -5.02
C ASP A 219 0.73 29.27 -5.36
N HIS A 220 1.68 28.43 -4.92
CA HIS A 220 3.09 28.59 -5.29
C HIS A 220 3.37 28.27 -6.78
N GLY A 221 2.47 27.56 -7.49
CA GLY A 221 2.55 27.35 -8.94
C GLY A 221 3.79 26.60 -9.46
N LEU A 222 4.45 25.79 -8.62
CA LEU A 222 5.71 25.10 -8.98
C LEU A 222 5.49 23.65 -9.44
N TYR A 223 4.48 23.01 -8.87
CA TYR A 223 4.07 21.63 -9.12
C TYR A 223 2.63 21.47 -8.64
N THR A 224 2.04 20.31 -8.93
CA THR A 224 0.71 19.89 -8.49
C THR A 224 0.85 18.60 -7.69
N THR A 225 -0.15 18.27 -6.89
CA THR A 225 -0.17 17.00 -6.14
C THR A 225 -1.33 16.13 -6.60
N ILE A 226 -1.05 14.89 -6.98
CA ILE A 226 -2.09 13.88 -7.18
C ILE A 226 -2.39 13.23 -5.84
N VAL A 227 -3.67 13.15 -5.50
CA VAL A 227 -4.19 12.38 -4.36
C VAL A 227 -5.07 11.24 -4.86
N GLU A 228 -4.66 10.01 -4.59
CA GLU A 228 -5.39 8.81 -5.02
C GLU A 228 -5.52 7.79 -3.88
N LEU A 229 -6.60 7.01 -3.90
CA LEU A 229 -6.68 5.77 -3.14
C LEU A 229 -6.25 4.64 -4.04
N ALA A 230 -5.45 3.74 -3.51
CA ALA A 230 -5.11 2.51 -4.16
C ALA A 230 -5.19 1.37 -3.17
N TRP A 231 -4.97 0.19 -3.70
CA TRP A 231 -4.74 -0.99 -2.91
C TRP A 231 -3.42 -0.91 -2.12
N ARG A 232 -3.42 -1.43 -0.90
CA ARG A 232 -2.29 -1.34 0.02
C ARG A 232 -1.07 -2.08 -0.50
N ASN A 233 0.08 -1.43 -0.36
CA ASN A 233 1.39 -1.86 -0.86
C ASN A 233 1.46 -1.99 -2.38
N GLY A 234 0.50 -1.43 -3.13
CA GLY A 234 0.45 -1.59 -4.58
C GLY A 234 1.62 -0.95 -5.34
N ILE A 235 2.34 0.00 -4.73
CA ILE A 235 3.58 0.55 -5.31
C ILE A 235 4.83 -0.09 -4.69
N GLY A 236 4.89 -0.23 -3.36
CA GLY A 236 6.04 -0.87 -2.70
C GLY A 236 6.23 -2.32 -3.15
N GLY A 237 5.13 -3.07 -3.18
CA GLY A 237 5.07 -4.43 -3.73
C GLY A 237 5.13 -4.51 -5.25
N TYR A 238 5.15 -3.38 -5.98
CA TYR A 238 5.34 -3.28 -7.43
C TYR A 238 6.66 -2.58 -7.80
N GLY A 239 7.67 -2.69 -6.92
CA GLY A 239 9.02 -2.19 -7.18
C GLY A 239 9.13 -0.67 -7.28
N GLY A 240 8.21 0.08 -6.67
CA GLY A 240 8.20 1.55 -6.71
C GLY A 240 7.74 2.14 -8.04
N LYS A 241 7.15 1.33 -8.95
CA LYS A 241 6.70 1.79 -10.26
C LYS A 241 5.35 2.49 -10.15
N SER A 242 5.34 3.81 -10.29
CA SER A 242 4.12 4.63 -10.28
C SER A 242 3.85 5.22 -11.66
N ASN A 243 2.59 5.17 -12.12
CA ASN A 243 2.18 5.79 -13.38
C ASN A 243 2.35 7.32 -13.40
N TRP A 244 2.49 7.92 -12.22
CA TRP A 244 2.59 9.36 -12.02
C TRP A 244 4.03 9.88 -11.99
N VAL A 245 5.04 8.99 -12.01
CA VAL A 245 6.45 9.38 -12.01
C VAL A 245 7.06 9.13 -13.39
N GLU A 246 7.85 10.07 -13.89
CA GLU A 246 8.43 10.04 -15.24
C GLU A 246 9.23 8.74 -15.51
N ASP A 247 10.00 8.28 -14.53
CA ASP A 247 10.90 7.13 -14.63
C ASP A 247 10.27 5.79 -14.21
N ARG A 248 8.93 5.67 -14.27
CA ARG A 248 8.16 4.44 -13.95
C ARG A 248 8.81 3.15 -14.48
N ASP A 249 9.27 3.18 -15.72
CA ASP A 249 9.74 2.01 -16.45
C ASP A 249 11.23 1.73 -16.22
N SER A 250 11.91 2.55 -15.42
CA SER A 250 13.28 2.29 -14.94
C SER A 250 13.32 1.05 -14.03
N ASP A 251 14.44 0.33 -14.04
CA ASP A 251 14.69 -0.78 -13.11
C ASP A 251 14.83 -0.31 -11.66
N ASN A 252 15.22 0.96 -11.48
CA ASN A 252 15.37 1.60 -10.18
C ASN A 252 14.75 2.99 -10.15
N PRO A 253 13.40 3.11 -10.17
CA PRO A 253 12.73 4.41 -10.16
C PRO A 253 13.10 5.22 -8.91
N VAL A 254 13.18 6.54 -9.01
CA VAL A 254 13.50 7.44 -7.87
C VAL A 254 12.55 7.19 -6.69
N LEU A 255 11.27 6.95 -6.98
CA LEU A 255 10.28 6.61 -5.95
C LEU A 255 10.70 5.39 -5.11
N LYS A 256 11.22 4.34 -5.76
CA LYS A 256 11.72 3.13 -5.09
C LYS A 256 12.90 3.47 -4.18
N GLN A 257 13.81 4.32 -4.64
CA GLN A 257 15.01 4.71 -3.87
C GLN A 257 14.64 5.50 -2.61
N CYS A 258 13.55 6.27 -2.67
CA CYS A 258 13.06 7.06 -1.55
C CYS A 258 12.17 6.27 -0.57
N PHE A 259 11.68 5.09 -0.96
CA PHE A 259 10.81 4.30 -0.09
C PHE A 259 11.59 3.76 1.10
N PRO A 260 11.13 4.00 2.34
CA PRO A 260 11.74 3.35 3.48
C PRO A 260 11.37 1.87 3.49
N ALA A 261 12.21 1.04 4.10
CA ALA A 261 12.11 -0.42 4.10
C ALA A 261 10.71 -0.95 4.47
N GLN A 262 10.04 -0.31 5.44
CA GLN A 262 8.71 -0.72 5.90
C GLN A 262 7.58 -0.52 4.87
N LEU A 263 7.77 0.28 3.82
CA LEU A 263 6.80 0.41 2.72
C LEU A 263 6.97 -0.70 1.66
N PHE A 264 8.06 -1.46 1.70
CA PHE A 264 8.27 -2.62 0.82
C PHE A 264 7.64 -3.87 1.40
N GLN A 265 6.37 -4.06 1.08
CA GLN A 265 5.53 -5.16 1.54
C GLN A 265 4.81 -5.83 0.36
N PRO A 266 4.39 -7.10 0.48
CA PRO A 266 3.49 -7.70 -0.47
C PRO A 266 2.17 -6.96 -0.51
N TYR A 267 1.58 -7.04 -1.68
CA TYR A 267 0.32 -6.45 -2.04
C TYR A 267 -0.86 -7.03 -1.23
N ILE A 268 -1.78 -6.17 -0.76
CA ILE A 268 -2.98 -6.56 0.00
C ILE A 268 -4.23 -6.01 -0.69
N GLU A 269 -4.96 -6.89 -1.38
CA GLU A 269 -6.07 -6.56 -2.29
C GLU A 269 -7.31 -5.97 -1.60
N ASP A 270 -7.54 -6.33 -0.34
CA ASP A 270 -8.72 -5.93 0.44
C ASP A 270 -8.45 -4.77 1.40
N LYS A 271 -7.25 -4.19 1.35
CA LYS A 271 -6.85 -3.02 2.13
C LYS A 271 -6.46 -1.87 1.24
N SER A 272 -6.67 -0.67 1.73
CA SER A 272 -6.38 0.57 1.01
C SER A 272 -5.13 1.26 1.53
N GLU A 273 -4.53 2.05 0.64
CA GLU A 273 -3.55 3.08 0.98
C GLU A 273 -3.90 4.37 0.23
N ILE A 274 -3.66 5.53 0.85
CA ILE A 274 -3.78 6.82 0.18
C ILE A 274 -2.39 7.31 -0.23
N ARG A 275 -2.26 7.75 -1.47
CA ARG A 275 -1.00 8.19 -2.05
C ARG A 275 -1.10 9.64 -2.43
N MET A 276 -0.08 10.40 -2.06
CA MET A 276 0.13 11.78 -2.49
C MET A 276 1.42 11.85 -3.29
N ILE A 277 1.36 12.39 -4.50
CA ILE A 277 2.52 12.43 -5.40
C ILE A 277 2.61 13.82 -6.01
N ASP A 278 3.68 14.54 -5.70
CA ASP A 278 3.96 15.80 -6.38
C ASP A 278 4.48 15.50 -7.79
N ILE A 279 3.90 16.15 -8.80
CA ILE A 279 4.27 16.01 -10.22
C ILE A 279 4.62 17.37 -10.81
N ALA A 280 5.52 17.41 -11.80
CA ALA A 280 6.10 18.66 -12.32
C ALA A 280 5.08 19.58 -13.02
N CYS A 281 3.87 19.12 -13.29
CA CYS A 281 2.79 19.93 -13.84
C CYS A 281 2.40 21.03 -12.86
N LYS A 282 2.28 22.27 -13.33
CA LYS A 282 1.95 23.43 -12.49
C LYS A 282 0.45 23.71 -12.38
N ASN A 283 -0.33 23.18 -13.31
CA ASN A 283 -1.76 23.42 -13.44
C ASN A 283 -2.44 22.34 -14.29
N GLU A 284 -3.76 22.44 -14.43
CA GLU A 284 -4.64 21.60 -15.25
C GLU A 284 -4.15 21.45 -16.68
N VAL A 285 -3.71 22.54 -17.32
CA VAL A 285 -3.30 22.51 -18.73
C VAL A 285 -2.08 21.62 -18.91
N GLU A 286 -1.06 21.80 -18.07
CA GLU A 286 0.14 20.95 -18.07
C GLU A 286 -0.18 19.51 -17.66
N PHE A 287 -1.13 19.30 -16.76
CA PHE A 287 -1.55 17.95 -16.37
C PHE A 287 -2.28 17.22 -17.51
N VAL A 288 -3.14 17.90 -18.27
CA VAL A 288 -3.78 17.34 -19.46
C VAL A 288 -2.72 16.98 -20.52
N GLN A 289 -1.70 17.81 -20.69
CA GLN A 289 -0.56 17.49 -21.56
C GLN A 289 0.19 16.24 -21.08
N TYR A 290 0.43 16.12 -19.77
CA TYR A 290 1.02 14.92 -19.16
C TYR A 290 0.19 13.66 -19.44
N LEU A 291 -1.13 13.72 -19.23
CA LEU A 291 -2.04 12.60 -19.52
C LEU A 291 -1.98 12.20 -21.00
N ASN A 292 -1.99 13.18 -21.91
CA ASN A 292 -1.92 12.96 -23.36
C ASN A 292 -0.58 12.34 -23.78
N LYS A 293 0.55 12.83 -23.22
CA LYS A 293 1.90 12.27 -23.47
C LYS A 293 1.96 10.76 -23.20
N TYR A 294 1.22 10.30 -22.20
CA TYR A 294 1.22 8.91 -21.76
C TYR A 294 -0.03 8.13 -22.18
N THR A 295 -0.85 8.65 -23.09
CA THR A 295 -2.04 7.97 -23.57
C THR A 295 -1.73 6.97 -24.69
N GLY A 296 -2.38 5.80 -24.64
CA GLY A 296 -2.34 4.80 -25.70
C GLY A 296 -2.17 3.39 -25.17
N LYS A 297 -2.34 2.37 -26.03
CA LYS A 297 -2.26 0.95 -25.62
C LYS A 297 -0.90 0.54 -25.05
N LYS A 298 0.17 1.20 -25.50
CA LYS A 298 1.55 1.04 -25.00
C LYS A 298 1.94 2.12 -23.98
N GLY A 299 1.01 3.01 -23.65
CA GLY A 299 1.21 4.10 -22.71
C GLY A 299 0.92 3.67 -21.28
N ARG A 300 0.47 4.64 -20.48
CA ARG A 300 0.05 4.46 -19.08
C ARG A 300 -1.47 4.58 -18.95
N PHE A 301 -2.06 5.43 -19.77
CA PHE A 301 -3.45 5.84 -19.65
C PHE A 301 -4.25 5.50 -20.91
N LEU A 302 -5.53 5.17 -20.70
CA LEU A 302 -6.56 5.13 -21.73
C LEU A 302 -7.72 5.99 -21.27
N ASP A 303 -8.30 6.76 -22.19
CA ASP A 303 -9.45 7.62 -21.93
C ASP A 303 -9.27 8.54 -20.69
N PRO A 304 -8.14 9.25 -20.56
CA PRO A 304 -7.96 10.16 -19.44
C PRO A 304 -8.85 11.40 -19.63
N SER A 305 -9.51 11.82 -18.57
CA SER A 305 -10.35 13.03 -18.58
C SER A 305 -10.42 13.69 -17.21
N ILE A 306 -10.56 15.01 -17.23
CA ILE A 306 -10.95 15.80 -16.06
C ILE A 306 -12.45 15.98 -16.12
N LYS A 307 -13.15 15.52 -15.09
CA LYS A 307 -14.60 15.57 -15.02
C LYS A 307 -15.08 16.91 -14.48
N THR A 308 -14.42 17.43 -13.46
CA THR A 308 -14.83 18.66 -12.79
C THR A 308 -13.63 19.34 -12.15
N SER A 309 -13.56 20.66 -12.31
CA SER A 309 -12.56 21.52 -11.70
C SER A 309 -13.27 22.57 -10.84
N LEU A 310 -12.91 22.70 -9.56
CA LEU A 310 -13.53 23.65 -8.63
C LEU A 310 -12.49 24.30 -7.71
N GLU A 311 -12.83 25.47 -7.19
CA GLU A 311 -12.07 26.12 -6.11
C GLU A 311 -12.41 25.44 -4.78
N PRO A 312 -11.43 25.28 -3.88
CA PRO A 312 -11.70 24.78 -2.54
C PRO A 312 -12.58 25.77 -1.76
N LYS A 313 -13.46 25.23 -0.93
CA LYS A 313 -14.28 25.97 0.04
C LYS A 313 -13.97 25.62 1.49
N ALA A 314 -13.37 24.46 1.77
CA ALA A 314 -12.90 24.08 3.11
C ALA A 314 -11.91 25.11 3.67
N GLU A 315 -11.89 25.40 4.98
CA GLU A 315 -10.96 26.40 5.55
C GLU A 315 -9.50 25.92 5.57
N GLY A 316 -9.27 24.65 5.95
CA GLY A 316 -7.97 24.00 5.93
C GLY A 316 -7.56 23.62 4.51
N ARG A 317 -6.60 24.35 3.94
CA ARG A 317 -6.14 24.19 2.54
C ARG A 317 -4.62 24.16 2.41
N THR A 318 -3.88 24.16 3.51
CA THR A 318 -2.42 24.07 3.46
C THR A 318 -1.97 22.63 3.21
N ARG A 319 -0.71 22.43 2.82
CA ARG A 319 -0.11 21.08 2.71
C ARG A 319 -0.32 20.26 3.99
N LYS A 320 -0.13 20.89 5.16
CA LYS A 320 -0.35 20.28 6.48
C LYS A 320 -1.81 19.84 6.66
N ASP A 321 -2.77 20.71 6.31
CA ASP A 321 -4.20 20.41 6.45
C ASP A 321 -4.61 19.22 5.57
N ILE A 322 -4.10 19.16 4.33
CA ILE A 322 -4.34 18.03 3.44
C ILE A 322 -3.74 16.75 4.02
N ALA A 323 -2.47 16.77 4.46
CA ALA A 323 -1.84 15.61 5.10
C ALA A 323 -2.63 15.12 6.32
N GLN A 324 -3.09 16.04 7.17
CA GLN A 324 -3.91 15.72 8.35
C GLN A 324 -5.24 15.09 7.95
N TYR A 325 -5.94 15.67 6.97
CA TYR A 325 -7.19 15.11 6.46
C TYR A 325 -6.99 13.68 5.96
N ILE A 326 -5.91 13.44 5.21
CA ILE A 326 -5.61 12.12 4.63
C ILE A 326 -5.29 11.09 5.72
N CYS A 327 -4.48 11.46 6.72
CA CYS A 327 -4.18 10.61 7.87
C CYS A 327 -5.45 10.26 8.65
N ASN A 328 -6.29 11.27 8.94
CA ASN A 328 -7.57 11.07 9.60
C ASN A 328 -8.48 10.19 8.75
N ARG A 329 -8.51 10.37 7.43
CA ARG A 329 -9.41 9.61 6.56
C ARG A 329 -9.05 8.12 6.53
N ILE A 330 -7.77 7.79 6.36
CA ILE A 330 -7.35 6.39 6.25
C ILE A 330 -7.45 5.65 7.58
N SER A 331 -7.32 6.32 8.72
CA SER A 331 -7.47 5.69 10.04
C SER A 331 -8.89 5.19 10.33
N HIS A 332 -9.91 5.79 9.69
CA HIS A 332 -11.31 5.39 9.88
C HIS A 332 -11.74 4.22 8.98
N ASN A 333 -11.15 4.09 7.78
CA ASN A 333 -11.51 3.02 6.86
C ASN A 333 -10.31 2.61 6.01
N ILE A 334 -9.73 1.46 6.36
CA ILE A 334 -8.59 0.85 5.70
C ILE A 334 -9.00 -0.21 4.68
N GLU A 335 -10.29 -0.48 4.50
CA GLU A 335 -10.73 -1.52 3.57
C GLU A 335 -10.63 -1.03 2.13
N TYR A 336 -10.54 -1.96 1.18
CA TYR A 336 -10.67 -1.66 -0.24
C TYR A 336 -11.60 -2.69 -0.86
N SER A 337 -12.53 -2.25 -1.70
CA SER A 337 -13.42 -3.12 -2.47
C SER A 337 -13.26 -2.83 -3.95
N GLU A 338 -12.89 -3.84 -4.75
CA GLU A 338 -12.96 -3.67 -6.20
C GLU A 338 -14.40 -3.33 -6.63
N PRO A 339 -14.58 -2.45 -7.63
CA PRO A 339 -15.90 -2.14 -8.18
C PRO A 339 -16.70 -3.38 -8.64
N THR A 340 -16.02 -4.48 -8.97
CA THR A 340 -16.63 -5.68 -9.56
C THR A 340 -17.12 -6.71 -8.56
N THR A 341 -16.76 -6.62 -7.28
CA THR A 341 -17.34 -7.53 -6.27
C THR A 341 -18.75 -7.03 -5.96
N MET A 342 -19.78 -7.77 -6.35
CA MET A 342 -21.19 -7.43 -6.07
C MET A 342 -21.77 -8.39 -5.04
N PRO A 343 -22.35 -7.89 -3.92
CA PRO A 343 -22.29 -6.49 -3.47
C PRO A 343 -20.86 -6.11 -3.01
N PRO A 344 -20.43 -4.86 -3.21
CA PRO A 344 -19.13 -4.42 -2.71
C PRO A 344 -19.15 -4.46 -1.19
N ARG A 345 -18.12 -5.06 -0.58
CA ARG A 345 -18.09 -5.28 0.89
C ARG A 345 -18.15 -3.96 1.66
N SER A 346 -17.41 -2.96 1.22
CA SER A 346 -17.31 -1.65 1.88
C SER A 346 -17.76 -0.48 1.01
N GLY A 347 -17.94 -0.68 -0.31
CA GLY A 347 -18.16 0.39 -1.29
C GLY A 347 -16.99 1.38 -1.42
N PHE A 348 -15.87 1.15 -0.73
CA PHE A 348 -14.73 2.06 -0.67
C PHE A 348 -13.66 1.66 -1.68
N ASN A 349 -13.39 2.55 -2.64
CA ASN A 349 -12.38 2.39 -3.68
C ASN A 349 -11.91 3.76 -4.19
N CYS A 350 -11.02 3.77 -5.20
CA CYS A 350 -10.48 5.00 -5.77
C CYS A 350 -11.55 6.01 -6.23
N GLN A 351 -12.65 5.53 -6.82
CA GLN A 351 -13.74 6.39 -7.30
C GLN A 351 -14.53 7.04 -6.20
N THR A 352 -14.94 6.25 -5.20
CA THR A 352 -15.68 6.80 -4.05
C THR A 352 -14.78 7.67 -3.18
N PHE A 353 -13.50 7.33 -3.02
CA PHE A 353 -12.54 8.18 -2.33
C PHE A 353 -12.33 9.52 -3.03
N ALA A 354 -11.99 9.52 -4.32
CA ALA A 354 -11.70 10.75 -5.06
C ALA A 354 -12.90 11.70 -5.05
N ALA A 355 -14.11 11.17 -5.31
CA ALA A 355 -15.36 11.92 -5.23
C ALA A 355 -15.60 12.51 -3.83
N ASN A 356 -15.41 11.73 -2.76
CA ASN A 356 -15.60 12.19 -1.39
C ASN A 356 -14.56 13.25 -0.98
N PHE A 357 -13.29 13.05 -1.33
CA PHE A 357 -12.21 14.00 -1.03
C PHE A 357 -12.43 15.32 -1.76
N PHE A 358 -12.74 15.24 -3.07
CA PHE A 358 -13.08 16.40 -3.87
C PHE A 358 -14.28 17.15 -3.27
N GLY A 359 -15.40 16.45 -3.05
CA GLY A 359 -16.63 17.02 -2.51
C GLY A 359 -16.49 17.62 -1.11
N PHE A 360 -15.66 17.03 -0.24
CA PHE A 360 -15.31 17.61 1.06
C PHE A 360 -14.59 18.96 0.88
N MET A 361 -13.54 18.99 0.05
CA MET A 361 -12.73 20.19 -0.14
C MET A 361 -13.50 21.32 -0.82
N THR A 362 -14.37 21.02 -1.78
CA THR A 362 -15.15 21.98 -2.57
C THR A 362 -16.52 22.29 -1.97
N GLN A 363 -16.95 21.56 -0.93
CA GLN A 363 -18.31 21.56 -0.39
C GLN A 363 -19.38 21.33 -1.48
N THR A 364 -19.10 20.41 -2.41
CA THR A 364 -20.03 20.00 -3.46
C THR A 364 -20.32 18.51 -3.42
N LYS A 365 -21.44 18.10 -4.00
CA LYS A 365 -21.76 16.70 -4.21
C LYS A 365 -21.30 16.29 -5.61
N GLU A 366 -20.17 15.59 -5.69
CA GLU A 366 -19.55 15.25 -6.97
C GLU A 366 -19.70 13.75 -7.30
N PRO A 367 -20.41 13.34 -8.35
CA PRO A 367 -20.59 11.92 -8.64
C PRO A 367 -19.27 11.19 -8.95
N CYS A 368 -19.22 9.88 -8.71
CA CYS A 368 -18.13 9.01 -9.17
C CYS A 368 -18.01 9.03 -10.72
N PHE A 369 -16.85 8.67 -11.26
CA PHE A 369 -16.66 8.54 -12.71
C PHE A 369 -17.53 7.45 -13.33
N SER A 370 -17.54 6.25 -12.73
CA SER A 370 -18.42 5.18 -13.18
C SER A 370 -19.84 5.37 -12.64
N LYS A 371 -20.83 5.24 -13.53
CA LYS A 371 -22.27 5.22 -13.18
C LYS A 371 -22.65 3.99 -12.34
N LEU A 372 -21.81 2.96 -12.32
CA LEU A 372 -22.04 1.74 -11.52
C LEU A 372 -21.76 1.97 -10.03
N MET A 373 -21.01 3.01 -9.69
CA MET A 373 -20.66 3.33 -8.31
C MET A 373 -21.67 4.31 -7.71
N LYS A 374 -22.22 3.95 -6.55
CA LYS A 374 -23.04 4.86 -5.74
C LYS A 374 -22.14 5.61 -4.76
N MET A 375 -22.33 6.93 -4.67
CA MET A 375 -21.68 7.74 -3.65
C MET A 375 -22.23 7.47 -2.26
N VAL A 376 -21.35 7.58 -1.26
CA VAL A 376 -21.69 7.51 0.16
C VAL A 376 -21.62 8.91 0.82
N PHE A 377 -20.93 9.88 0.21
CA PHE A 377 -20.79 11.21 0.81
C PHE A 377 -22.10 12.02 0.77
N THR A 378 -22.47 12.52 1.94
CA THR A 378 -23.53 13.50 2.14
C THR A 378 -22.88 14.77 2.71
N PRO A 379 -23.03 15.94 2.07
CA PRO A 379 -22.32 17.19 2.45
C PRO A 379 -22.52 17.69 3.89
N ASN A 380 -23.40 17.07 4.68
CA ASN A 380 -23.77 17.52 6.02
C ASN A 380 -22.92 16.93 7.14
N HIS A 381 -21.82 16.23 6.84
CA HIS A 381 -20.87 15.90 7.89
C HIS A 381 -20.15 17.18 8.33
N LYS A 382 -20.44 17.61 9.57
CA LYS A 382 -19.71 18.69 10.24
C LYS A 382 -18.20 18.45 10.04
N PRO A 383 -17.41 19.50 9.75
CA PRO A 383 -15.96 19.37 9.64
C PRO A 383 -15.44 18.61 10.87
N PHE A 384 -14.51 17.68 10.65
CA PHE A 384 -13.87 16.94 11.72
C PHE A 384 -13.34 17.97 12.72
N THR A 385 -14.00 18.08 13.86
CA THR A 385 -13.49 18.89 14.97
C THR A 385 -12.15 18.30 15.31
N THR A 386 -11.09 19.10 15.18
CA THR A 386 -9.78 18.75 15.71
C THR A 386 -10.01 18.27 17.13
N ALA A 387 -9.58 17.05 17.44
CA ALA A 387 -9.59 16.56 18.80
C ALA A 387 -8.57 17.41 19.58
N GLU A 388 -9.01 18.56 20.09
CA GLU A 388 -8.33 19.25 21.16
C GLU A 388 -8.52 18.39 22.41
N GLY A 389 -7.54 17.53 22.69
CA GLY A 389 -7.49 16.74 23.92
C GLY A 389 -7.22 15.25 23.74
N VAL A 390 -5.98 14.91 23.40
CA VAL A 390 -5.27 13.72 23.93
C VAL A 390 -3.85 14.12 24.23
#